data_AF-A0A821PK19-F1
#
_entry.id   AF-A0A821PK19-F1
#
_cell.length_a   1.000
_cell.length_b   1.000
_cell.length_c   1.000
_cell.angle_alpha   90.00
_cell.angle_beta   90.00
_cell.angle_gamma   90.00
#
_symmetry.space_group_name_H-M   'P 1'
#
loop_
_entity.id
_entity.type
_entity.pdbx_description
1 polymer ?
#
loop_
_entity_poly.entity_id
_entity_poly.type
_entity_poly.pdbx_seq_one_letter_code
_entity_poly.pdbx_strand_id
1 'polypeptide(L)'
;MEVDFLFSLVKLSIESEIPESLKDLVYAVASKLCYIFRIDKRKELNYLFVNIIFNKEWFTAERRFNLVSLTEADGFSKALTNIEDIKLCYCKVINLNYVDTGPFIVYKLWQNPILPRDWIYLPILSLYSKSQETPSPAIVGKHSTKIKEIATDKENTIRCSLEWILFNEICFPDLLNDIDITDRFCRIMCVFLCDNSLFLDNKIKMLLSKCTQLLFKKGIKFDFDKELVGLYNFQDFYTQFLEQFQSVSYGDHIFAACLLVPLAQRHNVKWRKLVWSEYAGCLRVLDCPEDLLCYGIEAYLYPEETDESVLKSYHRALTSNLLRPETLAYKIAHHHVESYKKQKSMSNNL
;
A
#
# COMPACT_ATOMS: atom_id res chain seq x y z
N MET A 1 -32.74 0.34 10.17
CA MET A 1 -33.75 1.19 9.49
C MET A 1 -33.12 2.00 8.36
N GLU A 2 -32.21 2.95 8.62
CA GLU A 2 -31.57 3.74 7.55
C GLU A 2 -30.69 2.88 6.62
N VAL A 3 -29.83 2.03 7.17
CA VAL A 3 -28.96 1.11 6.39
C VAL A 3 -29.79 0.13 5.55
N ASP A 4 -30.88 -0.40 6.10
CA ASP A 4 -31.78 -1.32 5.40
C ASP A 4 -32.56 -0.62 4.27
N PHE A 5 -32.94 0.63 4.49
CA PHE A 5 -33.58 1.48 3.48
C PHE A 5 -32.62 1.77 2.32
N LEU A 6 -31.38 2.18 2.61
CA LEU A 6 -30.35 2.40 1.60
C LEU A 6 -30.06 1.11 0.81
N PHE A 7 -29.94 -0.04 1.49
CA PHE A 7 -29.74 -1.32 0.81
C PHE A 7 -30.93 -1.68 -0.09
N SER A 8 -32.16 -1.40 0.35
CA SER A 8 -33.37 -1.65 -0.44
C SER A 8 -33.45 -0.73 -1.67
N LEU A 9 -33.03 0.53 -1.57
CA LEU A 9 -32.89 1.43 -2.72
C LEU A 9 -31.85 0.92 -3.72
N VAL A 10 -30.69 0.49 -3.22
CA VAL A 10 -29.64 -0.11 -4.05
C VAL A 10 -30.16 -1.38 -4.73
N LYS A 11 -30.92 -2.22 -4.03
CA LYS A 11 -31.53 -3.41 -4.60
C LYS A 11 -32.54 -3.08 -5.71
N LEU A 12 -33.42 -2.10 -5.47
CA LEU A 12 -34.38 -1.63 -6.49
C LEU A 12 -33.68 -1.07 -7.72
N SER A 13 -32.54 -0.41 -7.54
CA SER A 13 -31.74 0.13 -8.65
C SER A 13 -31.05 -0.95 -9.50
N ILE A 14 -30.91 -2.18 -8.98
CA ILE A 14 -30.47 -3.34 -9.78
C ILE A 14 -31.64 -3.92 -10.56
N GLU A 15 -32.82 -4.02 -9.93
CA GLU A 15 -34.02 -4.57 -10.55
C GLU A 15 -34.64 -3.61 -11.60
N SER A 16 -34.36 -2.31 -11.49
CA SER A 16 -34.80 -1.27 -12.42
C SER A 16 -33.64 -0.86 -13.32
N GLU A 17 -33.83 -0.76 -14.63
CA GLU A 17 -32.82 -0.20 -15.54
C GLU A 17 -32.60 1.29 -15.26
N ILE A 18 -31.60 1.61 -14.43
CA ILE A 18 -31.29 3.00 -14.07
C ILE A 18 -30.46 3.72 -15.14
N PRO A 19 -30.63 5.05 -15.29
CA PRO A 19 -29.76 5.88 -16.13
C PRO A 19 -28.29 5.76 -15.74
N GLU A 20 -27.40 5.83 -16.73
CA GLU A 20 -25.94 5.74 -16.52
C GLU A 20 -25.40 6.83 -15.59
N SER A 21 -26.02 8.02 -15.58
CA SER A 21 -25.66 9.12 -14.69
C SER A 21 -25.84 8.82 -13.20
N LEU A 22 -26.71 7.86 -12.84
CA LEU A 22 -26.95 7.47 -11.45
C LEU A 22 -26.11 6.27 -11.01
N LYS A 23 -25.47 5.55 -11.95
CA LYS A 23 -24.68 4.35 -11.63
C LYS A 23 -23.53 4.65 -10.68
N ASP A 24 -22.84 5.77 -10.87
CA ASP A 24 -21.73 6.18 -10.01
C ASP A 24 -22.16 6.47 -8.57
N LEU A 25 -23.32 7.12 -8.41
CA LEU A 25 -23.89 7.40 -7.10
C LEU A 25 -24.28 6.09 -6.40
N VAL A 26 -24.98 5.20 -7.10
CA VAL A 26 -25.37 3.90 -6.54
C VAL A 26 -24.14 3.06 -6.19
N TYR A 27 -23.12 3.06 -7.04
CA TYR A 27 -21.86 2.37 -6.76
C TYR A 27 -21.17 2.94 -5.51
N ALA A 28 -21.11 4.27 -5.38
CA ALA A 28 -20.55 4.92 -4.20
C ALA A 28 -21.31 4.54 -2.92
N VAL A 29 -22.65 4.56 -2.96
CA VAL A 29 -23.50 4.12 -1.84
C VAL A 29 -23.25 2.65 -1.51
N ALA A 30 -23.24 1.77 -2.51
CA ALA A 30 -22.97 0.35 -2.33
C ALA A 30 -21.58 0.09 -1.71
N SER A 31 -20.55 0.79 -2.18
CA SER A 31 -19.20 0.68 -1.65
C SER A 31 -19.09 1.15 -0.20
N LYS A 32 -19.78 2.23 0.17
CA LYS A 32 -19.84 2.67 1.58
C LYS A 32 -20.63 1.69 2.45
N LEU A 33 -21.71 1.10 1.94
CA LEU A 33 -22.47 0.09 2.67
C LEU A 33 -21.61 -1.13 3.05
N CYS A 34 -20.60 -1.49 2.24
CA CYS A 34 -19.72 -2.61 2.52
C CYS A 34 -19.03 -2.54 3.90
N TYR A 35 -18.60 -1.36 4.34
CA TYR A 35 -17.96 -1.16 5.66
C TYR A 35 -18.90 -0.61 6.74
N ILE A 36 -20.17 -0.37 6.41
CA ILE A 36 -21.22 0.04 7.37
C ILE A 36 -22.03 -1.18 7.83
N PHE A 37 -22.16 -2.20 6.99
CA PHE A 37 -22.88 -3.43 7.33
C PHE A 37 -22.29 -4.11 8.56
N ARG A 38 -23.17 -4.46 9.49
CA ARG A 38 -22.88 -5.21 10.72
C ARG A 38 -22.85 -6.70 10.46
N ILE A 39 -22.32 -7.46 11.42
CA ILE A 39 -22.03 -8.90 11.27
C ILE A 39 -23.25 -9.76 10.84
N ASP A 40 -24.47 -9.31 11.14
CA ASP A 40 -25.73 -9.96 10.77
C ASP A 40 -26.11 -9.77 9.29
N LYS A 41 -25.48 -8.81 8.59
CA LYS A 41 -25.76 -8.42 7.20
C LYS A 41 -24.82 -9.05 6.17
N ARG A 42 -24.25 -10.22 6.47
CA ARG A 42 -23.31 -10.92 5.58
C ARG A 42 -23.93 -11.31 4.24
N LYS A 43 -25.22 -11.66 4.22
CA LYS A 43 -25.93 -12.00 2.98
C LYS A 43 -26.08 -10.77 2.07
N GLU A 44 -26.41 -9.63 2.65
CA GLU A 44 -26.51 -8.34 1.98
C GLU A 44 -25.14 -7.89 1.44
N LEU A 45 -24.07 -8.07 2.22
CA LEU A 45 -22.71 -7.81 1.75
C LEU A 45 -22.34 -8.68 0.53
N ASN A 46 -22.59 -9.99 0.61
CA ASN A 46 -22.35 -10.91 -0.50
C ASN A 46 -23.20 -10.52 -1.74
N TYR A 47 -24.43 -10.07 -1.52
CA TYR A 47 -25.29 -9.57 -2.59
C TYR A 47 -24.69 -8.33 -3.27
N LEU A 48 -24.15 -7.36 -2.52
CA LEU A 48 -23.47 -6.20 -3.11
C LEU A 48 -22.22 -6.60 -3.91
N PHE A 49 -21.43 -7.56 -3.40
CA PHE A 49 -20.23 -8.05 -4.06
C PHE A 49 -20.54 -8.68 -5.42
N VAL A 50 -21.57 -9.52 -5.47
CA VAL A 50 -21.97 -10.21 -6.69
C VAL A 50 -22.61 -9.26 -7.70
N ASN A 51 -23.49 -8.36 -7.26
CA ASN A 51 -24.36 -7.63 -8.18
C ASN A 51 -23.84 -6.24 -8.56
N ILE A 52 -23.02 -5.59 -7.72
CA ILE A 52 -22.57 -4.20 -7.94
C ILE A 52 -21.04 -4.09 -7.91
N ILE A 53 -20.41 -4.41 -6.78
CA ILE A 53 -19.01 -4.03 -6.53
C ILE A 53 -18.06 -4.66 -7.56
N PHE A 54 -18.22 -5.97 -7.81
CA PHE A 54 -17.42 -6.71 -8.78
C PHE A 54 -18.18 -6.97 -10.08
N ASN A 55 -19.13 -6.10 -10.45
CA ASN A 55 -19.89 -6.22 -11.69
C ASN A 55 -19.52 -5.10 -12.68
N LYS A 56 -19.02 -5.49 -13.87
CA LYS A 56 -18.61 -4.58 -14.94
C LYS A 56 -19.75 -3.71 -15.49
N GLU A 57 -20.99 -4.17 -15.37
CA GLU A 57 -22.17 -3.47 -15.90
C GLU A 57 -22.47 -2.16 -15.18
N TRP A 58 -21.99 -2.04 -13.94
CA TRP A 58 -22.14 -0.86 -13.09
C TRP A 58 -21.12 0.23 -13.36
N PHE A 59 -20.09 -0.05 -14.15
CA PHE A 59 -19.11 0.96 -14.54
C PHE A 59 -19.59 1.71 -15.76
N THR A 60 -19.48 3.04 -15.74
CA THR A 60 -19.77 3.91 -16.88
C THR A 60 -18.79 3.66 -18.04
N ALA A 61 -19.17 4.04 -19.26
CA ALA A 61 -18.33 3.89 -20.45
C ALA A 61 -16.94 4.54 -20.28
N GLU A 62 -16.86 5.69 -19.62
CA GLU A 62 -15.60 6.37 -19.30
C GLU A 62 -14.72 5.55 -18.36
N ARG A 63 -15.29 4.98 -17.28
CA ARG A 63 -14.56 4.11 -16.35
C ARG A 63 -14.10 2.83 -17.03
N ARG A 64 -14.94 2.25 -17.90
CA ARG A 64 -14.57 1.10 -18.76
C ARG A 64 -13.45 1.46 -19.73
N PHE A 65 -13.42 2.69 -20.23
CA PHE A 65 -12.32 3.17 -21.06
C PHE A 65 -11.04 3.33 -20.24
N ASN A 66 -11.10 3.90 -19.03
CA ASN A 66 -9.93 3.99 -18.13
C ASN A 66 -9.40 2.61 -17.72
N LEU A 67 -10.31 1.65 -17.53
CA LEU A 67 -9.99 0.23 -17.36
C LEU A 67 -9.22 -0.32 -18.57
N VAL A 68 -9.61 0.03 -19.80
CA VAL A 68 -8.95 -0.41 -21.04
C VAL A 68 -7.67 0.39 -21.35
N SER A 69 -7.56 1.66 -20.99
CA SER A 69 -6.37 2.47 -21.23
C SER A 69 -5.20 2.08 -20.33
N LEU A 70 -5.50 1.70 -19.07
CA LEU A 70 -4.57 0.93 -18.21
C LEU A 70 -4.09 -0.36 -18.87
N THR A 71 -4.90 -0.90 -19.79
CA THR A 71 -4.71 -2.16 -20.48
C THR A 71 -3.88 -2.01 -21.79
N GLU A 72 -3.75 -0.80 -22.34
CA GLU A 72 -3.14 -0.58 -23.66
C GLU A 72 -1.80 0.16 -23.62
N ALA A 73 -1.56 1.05 -22.65
CA ALA A 73 -0.37 1.89 -22.62
C ALA A 73 0.96 1.14 -22.36
N ASP A 74 0.93 -0.07 -21.79
CA ASP A 74 2.15 -0.82 -21.44
C ASP A 74 2.17 -2.29 -21.97
N GLY A 75 1.47 -2.59 -23.07
CA GLY A 75 1.39 -3.98 -23.57
C GLY A 75 0.52 -4.90 -22.71
N PHE A 76 -0.38 -4.29 -21.95
CA PHE A 76 -1.26 -4.91 -20.97
C PHE A 76 -2.42 -5.71 -21.59
N SER A 77 -2.27 -6.43 -22.70
CA SER A 77 -3.43 -7.05 -23.39
C SER A 77 -4.32 -8.02 -22.57
N LYS A 78 -3.95 -8.38 -21.32
CA LYS A 78 -4.70 -9.27 -20.41
C LYS A 78 -4.44 -9.06 -18.90
N ALA A 79 -4.72 -7.88 -18.31
CA ALA A 79 -4.74 -7.78 -16.82
C ALA A 79 -6.13 -7.68 -16.21
N LEU A 80 -7.11 -7.12 -16.92
CA LEU A 80 -8.52 -7.16 -16.50
C LEU A 80 -9.23 -8.48 -16.84
N THR A 81 -8.47 -9.55 -16.99
CA THR A 81 -8.93 -10.83 -17.53
C THR A 81 -9.99 -11.50 -16.68
N ASN A 82 -10.21 -11.11 -15.42
CA ASN A 82 -11.47 -11.44 -14.78
C ASN A 82 -11.71 -10.60 -13.53
N ILE A 83 -12.65 -9.65 -13.59
CA ILE A 83 -13.27 -9.09 -12.38
C ILE A 83 -13.77 -10.20 -11.46
N GLU A 84 -14.11 -11.35 -12.06
CA GLU A 84 -14.47 -12.58 -11.39
C GLU A 84 -13.32 -13.15 -10.54
N ASP A 85 -12.07 -13.06 -11.00
CA ASP A 85 -10.90 -13.54 -10.27
C ASP A 85 -10.63 -12.64 -9.06
N ILE A 86 -10.79 -11.32 -9.26
CA ILE A 86 -10.74 -10.34 -8.17
C ILE A 86 -11.86 -10.64 -7.16
N LYS A 87 -13.10 -10.83 -7.61
CA LYS A 87 -14.23 -11.19 -6.76
C LYS A 87 -13.93 -12.46 -5.96
N LEU A 88 -13.49 -13.53 -6.62
CA LEU A 88 -13.14 -14.80 -5.99
C LEU A 88 -12.04 -14.62 -4.95
N CYS A 89 -11.01 -13.82 -5.26
CA CYS A 89 -9.93 -13.48 -4.34
C CYS A 89 -10.45 -12.77 -3.08
N TYR A 90 -11.22 -11.69 -3.23
CA TYR A 90 -11.76 -10.94 -2.09
C TYR A 90 -12.76 -11.77 -1.27
N CYS A 91 -13.65 -12.52 -1.93
CA CYS A 91 -14.60 -13.41 -1.26
C CYS A 91 -13.88 -14.50 -0.44
N LYS A 92 -12.77 -15.05 -0.96
CA LYS A 92 -11.94 -16.03 -0.28
C LYS A 92 -11.26 -15.44 0.96
N VAL A 93 -10.68 -14.24 0.84
CA VAL A 93 -9.99 -13.55 1.93
C VAL A 93 -10.96 -13.14 3.05
N ILE A 94 -12.09 -12.52 2.69
CA ILE A 94 -13.08 -12.01 3.64
C ILE A 94 -13.83 -13.16 4.33
N ASN A 95 -13.75 -14.38 3.79
CA ASN A 95 -14.40 -15.58 4.30
C ASN A 95 -15.90 -15.34 4.54
N LEU A 96 -16.59 -14.83 3.52
CA LEU A 96 -18.04 -14.53 3.57
C LEU A 96 -18.90 -15.76 3.93
N ASN A 97 -18.33 -16.97 3.81
CA ASN A 97 -18.95 -18.25 4.13
C ASN A 97 -18.76 -18.70 5.59
N TYR A 98 -18.05 -17.93 6.43
CA TYR A 98 -17.92 -18.25 7.85
C TYR A 98 -19.25 -18.09 8.58
N VAL A 99 -19.79 -19.22 9.04
CA VAL A 99 -20.90 -19.28 9.98
C VAL A 99 -20.28 -19.46 11.37
N ASP A 100 -20.41 -18.47 12.25
CA ASP A 100 -20.05 -18.63 13.65
C ASP A 100 -21.02 -19.64 14.28
N THR A 101 -20.50 -20.84 14.58
CA THR A 101 -21.23 -21.93 15.24
C THR A 101 -20.86 -22.05 16.73
N GLY A 102 -20.14 -21.07 17.29
CA GLY A 102 -19.69 -21.08 18.68
C GLY A 102 -20.84 -20.96 19.69
N PRO A 103 -20.72 -21.58 20.89
CA PRO A 103 -21.78 -21.58 21.91
C PRO A 103 -21.89 -20.27 22.71
N PHE A 104 -21.14 -19.22 22.35
CA PHE A 104 -21.07 -17.98 23.11
C PHE A 104 -21.53 -16.79 22.27
N ILE A 105 -22.75 -16.32 22.54
CA ILE A 105 -23.20 -15.00 22.07
C ILE A 105 -22.37 -13.95 22.81
N VAL A 106 -21.30 -13.46 22.18
CA VAL A 106 -20.56 -12.31 22.69
C VAL A 106 -21.34 -11.05 22.29
N TYR A 107 -22.11 -10.51 23.24
CA TYR A 107 -23.06 -9.39 23.05
C TYR A 107 -22.48 -8.14 22.35
N LYS A 108 -21.14 -7.94 22.36
CA LYS A 108 -20.46 -6.79 21.73
C LYS A 108 -20.02 -7.01 20.27
N LEU A 109 -19.88 -8.25 19.81
CA LEU A 109 -19.41 -8.54 18.44
C LEU A 109 -20.45 -8.19 17.37
N TRP A 110 -21.73 -8.15 17.74
CA TRP A 110 -22.84 -7.87 16.82
C TRP A 110 -22.90 -6.43 16.30
N GLN A 111 -22.30 -5.47 17.01
CA GLN A 111 -22.28 -4.06 16.59
C GLN A 111 -21.11 -3.74 15.66
N ASN A 112 -20.14 -4.64 15.55
CA ASN A 112 -18.95 -4.41 14.73
C ASN A 112 -19.30 -4.51 13.24
N PRO A 113 -18.73 -3.62 12.40
CA PRO A 113 -18.86 -3.75 10.96
C PRO A 113 -18.20 -5.05 10.48
N ILE A 114 -18.74 -5.66 9.41
CA ILE A 114 -18.16 -6.87 8.79
C ILE A 114 -16.78 -6.55 8.23
N LEU A 115 -16.66 -5.40 7.58
CA LEU A 115 -15.45 -4.96 6.88
C LEU A 115 -14.94 -3.65 7.50
N PRO A 116 -13.63 -3.47 7.62
CA PRO A 116 -13.05 -2.18 7.98
C PRO A 116 -13.23 -1.19 6.83
N ARG A 117 -12.99 0.10 7.09
CA ARG A 117 -13.13 1.15 6.06
C ARG A 117 -12.16 0.95 4.90
N ASP A 118 -10.96 0.47 5.20
CA ASP A 118 -9.88 0.19 4.25
C ASP A 118 -9.93 -1.25 3.73
N TRP A 119 -11.12 -1.84 3.60
CA TRP A 119 -11.31 -3.24 3.21
C TRP A 119 -10.70 -3.61 1.86
N ILE A 120 -10.53 -2.63 0.97
CA ILE A 120 -9.85 -2.76 -0.31
C ILE A 120 -8.40 -3.28 -0.12
N TYR A 121 -7.78 -3.04 1.03
CA TYR A 121 -6.43 -3.52 1.33
C TYR A 121 -6.40 -4.84 2.13
N LEU A 122 -7.56 -5.40 2.51
CA LEU A 122 -7.63 -6.61 3.36
C LEU A 122 -6.84 -7.81 2.82
N PRO A 123 -6.85 -8.14 1.51
CA PRO A 123 -6.06 -9.26 1.03
C PRO A 123 -4.56 -9.10 1.29
N ILE A 124 -4.03 -7.88 1.10
CA ILE A 124 -2.63 -7.57 1.37
C ILE A 124 -2.36 -7.68 2.88
N LEU A 125 -3.23 -7.08 3.71
CA LEU A 125 -3.10 -7.14 5.17
C LEU A 125 -3.21 -8.56 5.73
N SER A 126 -4.07 -9.40 5.15
CA SER A 126 -4.19 -10.81 5.54
C SER A 126 -2.94 -11.60 5.19
N LEU A 127 -2.36 -11.38 4.01
CA LEU A 127 -1.09 -12.01 3.63
C LEU A 127 0.06 -11.52 4.51
N TYR A 128 0.13 -10.22 4.77
CA TYR A 128 1.10 -9.65 5.69
C TYR A 128 0.97 -10.27 7.08
N SER A 129 -0.22 -10.30 7.67
CA SER A 129 -0.45 -10.90 8.99
C SER A 129 0.00 -12.37 9.04
N LYS A 130 -0.34 -13.16 8.01
CA LYS A 130 0.11 -14.56 7.89
C LYS A 130 1.61 -14.72 7.72
N SER A 131 2.29 -13.74 7.10
CA SER A 131 3.75 -13.75 6.97
C SER A 131 4.47 -13.47 8.29
N GLN A 132 3.81 -12.77 9.21
CA GLN A 132 4.35 -12.46 10.54
C GLN A 132 4.17 -13.62 11.53
N GLU A 133 3.26 -14.56 11.27
CA GLU A 133 3.10 -15.77 12.07
C GLU A 133 4.31 -16.69 11.88
N THR A 134 4.97 -17.08 12.99
CA THR A 134 6.17 -17.91 12.97
C THR A 134 5.90 -19.19 12.18
N PRO A 135 6.75 -19.59 11.20
CA PRO A 135 6.53 -20.82 10.46
C PRO A 135 6.57 -21.99 11.44
N SER A 136 5.41 -22.64 11.65
CA SER A 136 5.37 -23.92 12.33
C SER A 136 6.28 -24.90 11.57
N PRO A 137 7.11 -25.71 12.25
CA PRO A 137 8.00 -26.64 11.58
C PRO A 137 7.20 -27.62 10.73
N ALA A 138 7.22 -27.43 9.41
CA ALA A 138 6.47 -28.26 8.48
C ALA A 138 7.20 -29.60 8.32
N ILE A 139 6.47 -30.69 8.61
CA ILE A 139 6.92 -32.06 8.45
C ILE A 139 7.18 -32.34 6.96
N VAL A 140 8.38 -32.83 6.68
CA VAL A 140 8.92 -33.04 5.33
C VAL A 140 8.26 -34.26 4.67
N GLY A 141 7.48 -34.04 3.60
CA GLY A 141 7.05 -35.11 2.69
C GLY A 141 5.86 -34.73 1.82
N LYS A 142 6.03 -34.73 0.48
CA LYS A 142 5.06 -34.33 -0.58
C LYS A 142 4.80 -32.81 -0.75
N HIS A 143 5.83 -31.98 -0.57
CA HIS A 143 5.69 -30.53 -0.42
C HIS A 143 5.83 -29.71 -1.73
N SER A 144 6.38 -30.23 -2.83
CA SER A 144 6.76 -29.40 -3.99
C SER A 144 5.58 -28.83 -4.81
N THR A 145 4.52 -29.61 -5.03
CA THR A 145 3.29 -29.12 -5.71
C THR A 145 2.50 -28.17 -4.82
N LYS A 146 2.33 -28.50 -3.54
CA LYS A 146 1.63 -27.62 -2.57
C LYS A 146 2.35 -26.29 -2.34
N ILE A 147 3.69 -26.26 -2.30
CA ILE A 147 4.45 -25.00 -2.21
C ILE A 147 4.21 -24.12 -3.43
N LYS A 148 4.24 -24.71 -4.64
CA LYS A 148 3.99 -23.98 -5.88
C LYS A 148 2.57 -23.44 -5.93
N GLU A 149 1.58 -24.22 -5.49
CA GLU A 149 0.18 -23.77 -5.39
C GLU A 149 0.03 -22.60 -4.41
N ILE A 150 0.64 -22.68 -3.23
CA ILE A 150 0.59 -21.60 -2.23
C ILE A 150 1.27 -20.34 -2.76
N ALA A 151 2.44 -20.45 -3.39
CA ALA A 151 3.14 -19.32 -3.99
C ALA A 151 2.30 -18.65 -5.09
N THR A 152 1.69 -19.47 -5.96
CA THR A 152 0.80 -19.00 -7.03
C THR A 152 -0.46 -18.32 -6.46
N ASP A 153 -1.00 -18.81 -5.35
CA ASP A 153 -2.15 -18.20 -4.67
C ASP A 153 -1.80 -16.84 -4.05
N LYS A 154 -0.62 -16.72 -3.43
CA LYS A 154 -0.10 -15.43 -2.92
C LYS A 154 0.07 -14.43 -4.06
N GLU A 155 0.72 -14.83 -5.15
CA GLU A 155 0.95 -14.00 -6.33
C GLU A 155 -0.38 -13.49 -6.91
N ASN A 156 -1.34 -14.40 -7.14
CA ASN A 156 -2.66 -14.02 -7.64
C ASN A 156 -3.40 -13.09 -6.69
N THR A 157 -3.29 -13.32 -5.38
CA THR A 157 -3.93 -12.46 -4.37
C THR A 157 -3.38 -11.05 -4.41
N ILE A 158 -2.05 -10.88 -4.40
CA ILE A 158 -1.42 -9.56 -4.51
C ILE A 158 -1.76 -8.89 -5.84
N ARG A 159 -1.68 -9.63 -6.95
CA ARG A 159 -2.03 -9.12 -8.28
C ARG A 159 -3.47 -8.60 -8.33
N CYS A 160 -4.45 -9.40 -7.93
CA CYS A 160 -5.86 -9.00 -7.91
C CYS A 160 -6.10 -7.80 -6.99
N SER A 161 -5.37 -7.73 -5.87
CA SER A 161 -5.50 -6.64 -4.91
C SER A 161 -4.97 -5.33 -5.47
N LEU A 162 -3.78 -5.33 -6.06
CA LEU A 162 -3.19 -4.15 -6.67
C LEU A 162 -3.98 -3.70 -7.90
N GLU A 163 -4.48 -4.62 -8.72
CA GLU A 163 -5.39 -4.31 -9.82
C GLU A 163 -6.66 -3.60 -9.31
N TRP A 164 -7.25 -4.13 -8.24
CA TRP A 164 -8.45 -3.55 -7.64
C TRP A 164 -8.21 -2.17 -6.99
N ILE A 165 -7.10 -2.01 -6.27
CA ILE A 165 -6.68 -0.73 -5.69
C ILE A 165 -6.49 0.29 -6.81
N LEU A 166 -5.71 -0.05 -7.84
CA LEU A 166 -5.42 0.83 -8.96
C LEU A 166 -6.70 1.29 -9.68
N PHE A 167 -7.64 0.37 -9.90
CA PHE A 167 -8.94 0.69 -10.47
C PHE A 167 -9.71 1.70 -9.61
N ASN A 168 -9.78 1.46 -8.30
CA ASN A 168 -10.49 2.35 -7.39
C ASN A 168 -9.84 3.74 -7.31
N GLU A 169 -8.51 3.82 -7.31
CA GLU A 169 -7.76 5.08 -7.29
C GLU A 169 -8.00 5.96 -8.53
N ILE A 170 -8.19 5.33 -9.69
CA ILE A 170 -8.39 6.03 -10.96
C ILE A 170 -9.86 6.36 -11.18
N CYS A 171 -10.75 5.42 -10.89
CA CYS A 171 -12.16 5.58 -11.19
C CYS A 171 -12.91 6.24 -10.04
N PHE A 172 -12.66 5.85 -8.78
CA PHE A 172 -13.43 6.29 -7.61
C PHE A 172 -12.54 6.94 -6.52
N PRO A 173 -11.71 7.95 -6.86
CA PRO A 173 -10.76 8.53 -5.89
C PRO A 173 -11.43 9.07 -4.62
N ASP A 174 -12.66 9.60 -4.75
CA ASP A 174 -13.43 10.12 -3.62
C ASP A 174 -13.74 9.06 -2.56
N LEU A 175 -13.86 7.79 -2.94
CA LEU A 175 -14.09 6.70 -1.99
C LEU A 175 -12.83 6.37 -1.16
N LEU A 176 -11.64 6.57 -1.72
CA LEU A 176 -10.38 6.31 -1.01
C LEU A 176 -9.88 7.53 -0.24
N ASN A 177 -10.38 8.73 -0.54
CA ASN A 177 -10.09 9.94 0.23
C ASN A 177 -10.67 9.87 1.66
N ASP A 178 -11.63 8.97 1.91
CA ASP A 178 -12.11 8.67 3.27
C ASP A 178 -11.07 7.92 4.12
N ILE A 179 -10.01 7.37 3.52
CA ILE A 179 -8.92 6.66 4.18
C ILE A 179 -7.68 7.57 4.19
N ASP A 180 -7.01 7.67 5.33
CA ASP A 180 -5.80 8.46 5.47
C ASP A 180 -4.71 8.03 4.47
N ILE A 181 -4.03 9.01 3.88
CA ILE A 181 -3.05 8.77 2.82
C ILE A 181 -1.82 8.00 3.32
N THR A 182 -1.40 8.24 4.57
CA THR A 182 -0.30 7.51 5.22
C THR A 182 -0.69 6.07 5.46
N ASP A 183 -1.92 5.85 5.93
CA ASP A 183 -2.46 4.50 6.05
C ASP A 183 -2.39 3.80 4.70
N ARG A 184 -2.99 4.35 3.65
CA ARG A 184 -2.96 3.79 2.28
C ARG A 184 -1.54 3.47 1.81
N PHE A 185 -0.59 4.37 2.04
CA PHE A 185 0.81 4.16 1.71
C PHE A 185 1.43 2.97 2.46
N CYS A 186 1.20 2.86 3.77
CA CYS A 186 1.65 1.70 4.55
C CYS A 186 1.04 0.37 4.04
N ARG A 187 -0.23 0.35 3.61
CA ARG A 187 -0.85 -0.86 3.05
C ARG A 187 -0.19 -1.28 1.74
N ILE A 188 0.22 -0.33 0.90
CA ILE A 188 0.99 -0.62 -0.31
C ILE A 188 2.38 -1.15 0.05
N MET A 189 3.05 -0.57 1.05
CA MET A 189 4.35 -1.05 1.53
C MET A 189 4.30 -2.47 2.09
N CYS A 190 3.16 -2.92 2.65
CA CYS A 190 2.99 -4.30 3.11
C CYS A 190 3.26 -5.34 2.02
N VAL A 191 3.10 -5.01 0.72
CA VAL A 191 3.40 -5.93 -0.39
C VAL A 191 4.85 -6.41 -0.35
N PHE A 192 5.79 -5.55 0.02
CA PHE A 192 7.21 -5.90 0.16
C PHE A 192 7.49 -6.82 1.36
N LEU A 193 6.60 -6.80 2.36
CA LEU A 193 6.72 -7.58 3.59
C LEU A 193 5.98 -8.93 3.53
N CYS A 194 5.07 -9.12 2.57
CA CYS A 194 4.30 -10.36 2.44
C CYS A 194 5.14 -11.59 2.07
N ASP A 195 6.19 -11.38 1.26
CA ASP A 195 7.10 -12.43 0.79
C ASP A 195 8.39 -11.81 0.24
N ASN A 196 9.44 -12.61 0.11
CA ASN A 196 10.78 -12.15 -0.26
C ASN A 196 10.94 -11.88 -1.77
N SER A 197 10.03 -12.38 -2.61
CA SER A 197 10.17 -12.27 -4.07
C SER A 197 8.92 -11.79 -4.82
N LEU A 198 7.78 -11.61 -4.16
CA LEU A 198 6.54 -11.22 -4.85
C LEU A 198 6.66 -9.90 -5.62
N PHE A 199 7.37 -8.91 -5.07
CA PHE A 199 7.60 -7.63 -5.74
C PHE A 199 8.57 -7.71 -6.93
N LEU A 200 9.25 -8.86 -7.13
CA LEU A 200 10.13 -9.09 -8.28
C LEU A 200 9.36 -9.62 -9.49
N ASP A 201 8.13 -10.11 -9.31
CA ASP A 201 7.28 -10.46 -10.45
C ASP A 201 7.00 -9.21 -11.30
N ASN A 202 7.18 -9.33 -12.62
CA ASN A 202 7.09 -8.18 -13.53
C ASN A 202 5.71 -7.50 -13.49
N LYS A 203 4.63 -8.27 -13.34
CA LYS A 203 3.28 -7.69 -13.29
C LYS A 203 3.03 -7.02 -11.95
N ILE A 204 3.39 -7.68 -10.85
CA ILE A 204 3.25 -7.10 -9.49
C ILE A 204 4.10 -5.83 -9.39
N LYS A 205 5.36 -5.86 -9.83
CA LYS A 205 6.27 -4.70 -9.82
C LYS A 205 5.68 -3.50 -10.54
N MET A 206 5.15 -3.72 -11.73
CA MET A 206 4.50 -2.67 -12.53
C MET A 206 3.24 -2.11 -11.84
N LEU A 207 2.36 -2.98 -11.33
CA LEU A 207 1.16 -2.55 -10.61
C LEU A 207 1.51 -1.79 -9.33
N LEU A 208 2.50 -2.26 -8.60
CA LEU A 208 3.02 -1.65 -7.38
C LEU A 208 3.61 -0.28 -7.66
N SER A 209 4.38 -0.14 -8.75
CA SER A 209 4.89 1.14 -9.23
C SER A 209 3.75 2.14 -9.50
N LYS A 210 2.73 1.74 -10.27
CA LYS A 210 1.58 2.60 -10.58
C LYS A 210 0.81 3.01 -9.31
N CYS A 211 0.53 2.07 -8.42
CA CYS A 211 -0.15 2.37 -7.15
C CYS A 211 0.66 3.37 -6.32
N THR A 212 1.98 3.16 -6.21
CA THR A 212 2.89 4.04 -5.47
C THR A 212 2.91 5.46 -6.07
N GLN A 213 3.04 5.57 -7.40
CA GLN A 213 3.06 6.84 -8.10
C GLN A 213 1.74 7.62 -7.95
N LEU A 214 0.60 6.94 -7.92
CA LEU A 214 -0.70 7.57 -7.64
C LEU A 214 -0.79 8.16 -6.22
N LEU A 215 -0.10 7.55 -5.27
CA LEU A 215 0.04 8.07 -3.90
C LEU A 215 1.14 9.14 -3.77
N PHE A 216 1.94 9.40 -4.80
CA PHE A 216 3.03 10.38 -4.80
C PHE A 216 2.65 11.70 -5.49
N LYS A 217 1.36 11.98 -5.64
CA LYS A 217 0.88 13.25 -6.22
C LYS A 217 1.38 14.46 -5.43
N LYS A 218 1.53 15.60 -6.13
CA LYS A 218 1.96 16.86 -5.52
C LYS A 218 1.01 17.31 -4.39
N GLY A 219 1.58 17.81 -3.30
CA GLY A 219 0.83 18.39 -2.18
C GLY A 219 0.43 17.40 -1.09
N ILE A 220 0.84 16.14 -1.19
CA ILE A 220 0.55 15.10 -0.19
C ILE A 220 1.32 15.36 1.11
N LYS A 221 0.63 15.10 2.23
CA LYS A 221 1.16 15.19 3.59
C LYS A 221 1.02 13.82 4.26
N PHE A 222 2.11 13.08 4.30
CA PHE A 222 2.20 11.88 5.13
C PHE A 222 2.48 12.28 6.57
N ASP A 223 1.82 11.59 7.50
CA ASP A 223 2.02 11.74 8.94
C ASP A 223 2.43 10.39 9.52
N PHE A 224 3.75 10.22 9.64
CA PHE A 224 4.37 9.02 10.18
C PHE A 224 4.45 9.01 11.71
N ASP A 225 4.04 10.09 12.37
CA ASP A 225 4.06 10.23 13.83
C ASP A 225 2.71 9.87 14.48
N LYS A 226 1.65 9.71 13.68
CA LYS A 226 0.33 9.25 14.15
C LYS A 226 0.29 7.75 14.45
N GLU A 227 -0.75 7.34 15.17
CA GLU A 227 -1.11 5.93 15.32
C GLU A 227 -1.67 5.39 13.98
N LEU A 228 -1.13 4.24 13.55
CA LEU A 228 -1.64 3.54 12.38
C LEU A 228 -2.87 2.72 12.74
N VAL A 229 -3.89 2.77 11.90
CA VAL A 229 -5.09 1.94 12.10
C VAL A 229 -4.78 0.53 11.59
N GLY A 230 -4.88 -0.49 12.46
CA GLY A 230 -4.75 -1.90 12.04
C GLY A 230 -3.32 -2.39 11.76
N LEU A 231 -2.30 -1.56 11.96
CA LEU A 231 -0.89 -1.95 12.03
C LEU A 231 -0.34 -1.57 13.42
N TYR A 232 0.79 -2.14 13.82
CA TYR A 232 1.57 -1.59 14.94
C TYR A 232 2.03 -0.16 14.62
N ASN A 233 2.63 0.55 15.58
CA ASN A 233 3.12 1.91 15.34
C ASN A 233 4.06 1.96 14.10
N PHE A 234 4.12 3.10 13.42
CA PHE A 234 4.89 3.22 12.17
C PHE A 234 6.39 2.94 12.36
N GLN A 235 6.94 3.15 13.55
CA GLN A 235 8.35 2.89 13.82
C GLN A 235 8.69 1.40 13.68
N ASP A 236 7.93 0.52 14.33
CA ASP A 236 8.14 -0.92 14.24
C ASP A 236 7.92 -1.44 12.81
N PHE A 237 6.89 -0.91 12.14
CA PHE A 237 6.61 -1.23 10.74
C PHE A 237 7.75 -0.81 9.81
N TYR A 238 8.26 0.42 9.96
CA TYR A 238 9.32 0.94 9.12
C TYR A 238 10.64 0.21 9.38
N THR A 239 10.93 -0.16 10.63
CA THR A 239 12.07 -1.02 10.96
C THR A 239 12.01 -2.36 10.23
N GLN A 240 10.88 -3.06 10.25
CA GLN A 240 10.71 -4.31 9.47
C GLN A 240 10.91 -4.08 7.98
N PHE A 241 10.44 -2.94 7.46
CA PHE A 241 10.63 -2.54 6.07
C PHE A 241 12.11 -2.32 5.71
N LEU A 242 12.88 -1.69 6.60
CA LEU A 242 14.32 -1.50 6.42
C LEU A 242 15.07 -2.83 6.44
N GLU A 243 14.73 -3.73 7.35
CA GLU A 243 15.33 -5.08 7.44
C GLU A 243 15.06 -5.90 6.18
N GLN A 244 13.81 -5.85 5.69
CA GLN A 244 13.44 -6.49 4.43
C GLN A 244 14.19 -5.88 3.24
N PHE A 245 14.33 -4.54 3.21
CA PHE A 245 15.08 -3.85 2.16
C PHE A 245 16.55 -4.29 2.13
N GLN A 246 17.22 -4.36 3.28
CA GLN A 246 18.61 -4.81 3.37
C GLN A 246 18.78 -6.27 2.92
N SER A 247 17.79 -7.10 3.21
CA SER A 247 17.86 -8.54 2.98
C SER A 247 17.61 -8.92 1.53
N VAL A 248 16.58 -8.32 0.91
CA VAL A 248 16.06 -8.81 -0.38
C VAL A 248 15.70 -7.71 -1.37
N SER A 249 16.01 -6.43 -1.16
CA SER A 249 15.58 -5.39 -2.12
C SER A 249 16.14 -5.55 -3.53
N TYR A 250 17.31 -6.18 -3.69
CA TYR A 250 18.06 -6.27 -4.95
C TYR A 250 18.23 -4.91 -5.67
N GLY A 251 18.19 -3.79 -4.93
CA GLY A 251 18.26 -2.44 -5.50
C GLY A 251 17.01 -2.00 -6.26
N ASP A 252 15.83 -2.56 -5.94
CA ASP A 252 14.58 -2.18 -6.57
C ASP A 252 14.23 -0.70 -6.31
N HIS A 253 13.99 0.05 -7.40
CA HIS A 253 13.75 1.48 -7.34
C HIS A 253 12.43 1.88 -6.67
N ILE A 254 11.38 1.04 -6.75
CA ILE A 254 10.09 1.35 -6.11
C ILE A 254 10.18 1.09 -4.61
N PHE A 255 10.87 0.02 -4.22
CA PHE A 255 11.21 -0.25 -2.82
C PHE A 255 12.04 0.90 -2.23
N ALA A 256 13.08 1.34 -2.96
CA ALA A 256 13.88 2.50 -2.56
C ALA A 256 13.06 3.80 -2.47
N ALA A 257 12.18 4.06 -3.45
CA ALA A 257 11.30 5.23 -3.46
C ALA A 257 10.40 5.27 -2.22
N CYS A 258 9.81 4.13 -1.84
CA CYS A 258 9.00 4.01 -0.62
C CYS A 258 9.85 4.21 0.65
N LEU A 259 11.05 3.65 0.69
CA LEU A 259 11.99 3.81 1.82
C LEU A 259 12.34 5.29 2.03
N LEU A 260 12.52 6.04 0.95
CA LEU A 260 12.93 7.44 0.99
C LEU A 260 11.85 8.38 1.52
N VAL A 261 10.56 8.03 1.44
CA VAL A 261 9.47 8.96 1.78
C VAL A 261 9.63 9.59 3.18
N PRO A 262 9.88 8.85 4.27
CA PRO A 262 10.06 9.43 5.60
C PRO A 262 11.37 10.21 5.77
N LEU A 263 12.29 10.14 4.81
CA LEU A 263 13.61 10.80 4.88
C LEU A 263 13.62 12.22 4.34
N ALA A 264 12.54 12.69 3.71
CA ALA A 264 12.42 14.10 3.34
C ALA A 264 12.52 14.99 4.58
N GLN A 265 13.12 16.17 4.43
CA GLN A 265 13.44 17.08 5.53
C GLN A 265 12.20 17.60 6.28
N ARG A 266 11.03 17.55 5.63
CA ARG A 266 9.74 17.88 6.25
C ARG A 266 9.29 16.91 7.35
N HIS A 267 9.84 15.70 7.37
CA HIS A 267 9.49 14.68 8.35
C HIS A 267 10.43 14.71 9.55
N ASN A 268 9.97 14.08 10.63
CA ASN A 268 10.71 13.98 11.87
C ASN A 268 12.13 13.41 11.64
N VAL A 269 13.13 14.08 12.20
CA VAL A 269 14.55 13.72 12.09
C VAL A 269 14.84 12.29 12.55
N LYS A 270 14.00 11.72 13.43
CA LYS A 270 14.15 10.34 13.91
C LYS A 270 14.20 9.32 12.76
N TRP A 271 13.49 9.54 11.66
CA TRP A 271 13.51 8.64 10.50
C TRP A 271 14.85 8.68 9.77
N ARG A 272 15.43 9.88 9.64
CA ARG A 272 16.79 10.05 9.11
C ARG A 272 17.83 9.43 10.04
N LYS A 273 17.72 9.61 11.36
CA LYS A 273 18.60 8.93 12.32
C LYS A 273 18.55 7.42 12.15
N LEU A 274 17.34 6.85 12.08
CA LEU A 274 17.15 5.41 11.96
C LEU A 274 17.88 4.84 10.72
N VAL A 275 17.67 5.43 9.54
CA VAL A 275 18.29 4.93 8.29
C VAL A 275 19.79 5.20 8.23
N TRP A 276 20.23 6.39 8.62
CA TRP A 276 21.62 6.80 8.42
C TRP A 276 22.58 6.27 9.50
N SER A 277 22.06 5.90 10.67
CA SER A 277 22.87 5.34 11.77
C SER A 277 22.64 3.85 11.98
N GLU A 278 21.42 3.44 12.39
CA GLU A 278 21.11 2.06 12.77
C GLU A 278 21.01 1.13 11.55
N TYR A 279 20.31 1.57 10.51
CA TYR A 279 20.07 0.80 9.28
C TYR A 279 20.95 1.28 8.11
N ALA A 280 22.17 1.75 8.41
CA ALA A 280 23.12 2.24 7.41
C ALA A 280 23.48 1.19 6.33
N GLY A 281 23.24 -0.10 6.59
CA GLY A 281 23.35 -1.18 5.60
C GLY A 281 22.49 -0.95 4.35
N CYS A 282 21.33 -0.29 4.49
CA CYS A 282 20.44 0.06 3.36
C CYS A 282 21.16 0.92 2.32
N LEU A 283 22.04 1.81 2.79
CA LEU A 283 22.67 2.86 1.96
C LEU A 283 23.54 2.31 0.83
N ARG A 284 24.01 1.05 0.94
CA ARG A 284 24.85 0.40 -0.08
C ARG A 284 24.12 0.20 -1.41
N VAL A 285 22.82 -0.06 -1.34
CA VAL A 285 21.97 -0.37 -2.50
C VAL A 285 20.85 0.64 -2.70
N LEU A 286 20.72 1.61 -1.79
CA LEU A 286 19.70 2.65 -1.84
C LEU A 286 19.97 3.61 -3.00
N ASP A 287 19.22 3.43 -4.08
CA ASP A 287 19.22 4.34 -5.21
C ASP A 287 17.83 4.41 -5.86
N CYS A 288 17.43 5.62 -6.22
CA CYS A 288 16.10 5.92 -6.73
C CYS A 288 16.19 7.04 -7.78
N PRO A 289 15.72 6.79 -9.02
CA PRO A 289 15.51 7.83 -10.02
C PRO A 289 14.67 8.99 -9.48
N GLU A 290 15.04 10.22 -9.83
CA GLU A 290 14.41 11.43 -9.28
C GLU A 290 12.92 11.54 -9.67
N ASP A 291 12.52 10.97 -10.80
CA ASP A 291 11.13 10.90 -11.29
C ASP A 291 10.24 9.96 -10.47
N LEU A 292 10.84 9.04 -9.71
CA LEU A 292 10.13 8.11 -8.82
C LEU A 292 10.02 8.63 -7.38
N LEU A 293 10.63 9.77 -7.06
CA LEU A 293 10.57 10.32 -5.70
C LEU A 293 9.19 10.86 -5.37
N CYS A 294 8.73 10.56 -4.15
CA CYS A 294 7.49 11.09 -3.62
C CYS A 294 7.49 12.63 -3.55
N TYR A 295 8.60 13.15 -3.04
CA TYR A 295 8.87 14.58 -3.00
C TYR A 295 9.97 14.87 -4.01
N GLY A 296 9.90 15.98 -4.75
CA GLY A 296 11.04 16.36 -5.60
C GLY A 296 12.34 16.43 -4.80
N ILE A 297 13.49 16.27 -5.46
CA ILE A 297 14.82 16.19 -4.83
C ILE A 297 15.05 17.27 -3.75
N GLU A 298 14.59 18.49 -4.00
CA GLU A 298 14.67 19.63 -3.10
C GLU A 298 14.12 19.35 -1.69
N ALA A 299 13.08 18.52 -1.55
CA ALA A 299 12.51 18.19 -0.25
C ALA A 299 13.42 17.30 0.62
N TYR A 300 14.45 16.69 0.04
CA TYR A 300 15.48 15.93 0.76
C TYR A 300 16.73 16.77 1.05
N LEU A 301 16.95 17.82 0.27
CA LEU A 301 18.08 18.74 0.40
C LEU A 301 17.76 19.92 1.32
N TYR A 302 16.51 20.38 1.37
CA TYR A 302 16.11 21.56 2.11
C TYR A 302 14.92 21.34 3.05
N PRO A 303 14.93 21.98 4.25
CA PRO A 303 16.03 22.77 4.81
C PRO A 303 17.29 21.93 5.06
N GLU A 304 18.43 22.59 5.14
CA GLU A 304 19.71 21.95 5.42
C GLU A 304 19.67 21.27 6.80
N GLU A 305 20.29 20.09 6.92
CA GLU A 305 20.27 19.29 8.14
C GLU A 305 21.02 20.02 9.26
N THR A 306 20.37 20.08 10.43
CA THR A 306 20.90 20.76 11.62
C THR A 306 21.22 19.79 12.75
N ASP A 307 20.68 18.57 12.70
CA ASP A 307 20.95 17.56 13.72
C ASP A 307 22.36 16.99 13.56
N GLU A 308 23.21 17.24 14.56
CA GLU A 308 24.61 16.82 14.53
C GLU A 308 24.80 15.30 14.42
N SER A 309 23.87 14.50 14.94
CA SER A 309 23.98 13.03 14.90
C SER A 309 23.75 12.50 13.48
N VAL A 310 22.83 13.12 12.74
CA VAL A 310 22.60 12.82 11.32
C VAL A 310 23.77 13.31 10.48
N LEU A 311 24.27 14.53 10.71
CA LEU A 311 25.44 15.07 10.01
C LEU A 311 26.70 14.20 10.19
N LYS A 312 26.96 13.72 11.41
CA LYS A 312 28.05 12.76 11.68
C LYS A 312 27.84 11.46 10.90
N SER A 313 26.60 10.98 10.80
CA SER A 313 26.25 9.78 10.03
C SER A 313 26.44 9.99 8.52
N TYR A 314 26.05 11.14 7.97
CA TYR A 314 26.33 11.50 6.56
C TYR A 314 27.83 11.53 6.28
N HIS A 315 28.61 12.21 7.13
CA HIS A 315 30.06 12.29 6.96
C HIS A 315 30.73 10.91 7.05
N ARG A 316 30.30 10.07 8.00
CA ARG A 316 30.78 8.70 8.12
C ARG A 316 30.47 7.88 6.87
N ALA A 317 29.23 7.95 6.36
CA ALA A 317 28.82 7.20 5.17
C ALA A 317 29.63 7.59 3.92
N LEU A 318 29.95 8.89 3.77
CA LEU A 318 30.80 9.40 2.68
C LEU A 318 32.25 8.93 2.81
N THR A 319 32.83 8.96 4.01
CA THR A 319 34.24 8.61 4.24
C THR A 319 34.50 7.11 4.29
N SER A 320 33.51 6.31 4.65
CA SER A 320 33.64 4.85 4.74
C SER A 320 33.33 4.11 3.43
N ASN A 321 33.25 4.81 2.29
CA ASN A 321 32.85 4.24 0.99
C ASN A 321 31.55 3.44 1.04
N LEU A 322 30.61 3.84 1.90
CA LEU A 322 29.31 3.17 2.04
C LEU A 322 28.36 3.57 0.91
N LEU A 323 28.53 4.79 0.40
CA LEU A 323 27.72 5.38 -0.66
C LEU A 323 28.40 5.22 -2.01
N ARG A 324 27.64 4.81 -3.02
CA ARG A 324 28.11 4.81 -4.40
C ARG A 324 28.02 6.24 -4.96
N PRO A 325 29.04 6.75 -5.66
CA PRO A 325 28.98 8.06 -6.33
C PRO A 325 27.75 8.18 -7.23
N GLU A 326 27.25 9.39 -7.42
CA GLU A 326 26.08 9.72 -8.25
C GLU A 326 24.72 9.17 -7.80
N THR A 327 24.69 8.30 -6.77
CA THR A 327 23.41 7.86 -6.18
C THR A 327 22.72 8.98 -5.43
N LEU A 328 21.40 8.86 -5.30
CA LEU A 328 20.60 9.80 -4.54
C LEU A 328 21.08 9.95 -3.09
N ALA A 329 21.41 8.84 -2.42
CA ALA A 329 21.94 8.86 -1.06
C ALA A 329 23.26 9.66 -0.97
N TYR A 330 24.15 9.48 -1.95
CA TYR A 330 25.39 10.27 -2.04
C TYR A 330 25.09 11.77 -2.17
N LYS A 331 24.20 12.17 -3.09
CA LYS A 331 23.81 13.57 -3.29
C LYS A 331 23.28 14.21 -2.00
N ILE A 332 22.40 13.52 -1.28
CA ILE A 332 21.81 13.99 -0.01
C ILE A 332 22.92 14.19 1.04
N ALA A 333 23.72 13.15 1.31
CA ALA A 333 24.76 13.23 2.33
C ALA A 333 25.81 14.31 2.00
N HIS A 334 26.24 14.38 0.74
CA HIS A 334 27.23 15.35 0.29
C HIS A 334 26.70 16.78 0.44
N HIS A 335 25.47 17.06 0.01
CA HIS A 335 24.84 18.37 0.14
C HIS A 335 24.84 18.86 1.59
N HIS A 336 24.28 18.08 2.51
CA HIS A 336 24.14 18.46 3.92
C HIS A 336 25.49 18.65 4.63
N VAL A 337 26.47 17.78 4.35
CA VAL A 337 27.82 17.90 4.93
C VAL A 337 28.54 19.15 4.43
N GLU A 338 28.47 19.44 3.13
CA GLU A 338 29.11 20.62 2.56
C GLU A 338 28.43 21.92 3.01
N SER A 339 27.10 21.94 3.09
CA SER A 339 26.35 23.07 3.64
C SER A 339 26.72 23.34 5.09
N TYR A 340 26.78 22.32 5.95
CA TYR A 340 27.20 22.48 7.35
C TYR A 340 28.63 23.03 7.49
N LYS A 341 29.58 22.55 6.67
CA LYS A 341 30.95 23.08 6.67
C LYS A 341 31.00 24.56 6.27
N LYS A 342 30.24 24.97 5.26
CA LYS A 342 30.14 26.37 4.82
C LYS A 342 29.54 27.26 5.89
N GLN A 343 28.49 26.82 6.57
CA GLN A 343 27.90 27.56 7.68
C GLN A 343 28.91 27.75 8.83
N LYS A 344 29.63 26.70 9.21
CA LYS A 344 30.67 26.77 10.26
C LYS A 344 31.87 27.65 9.89
N SER A 345 32.30 27.63 8.63
CA SER A 345 33.38 28.52 8.20
C SER A 345 32.95 29.99 8.22
N MET A 346 31.70 30.28 7.85
CA MET A 346 31.14 31.63 7.96
C MET A 346 30.97 32.09 9.42
N SER A 347 30.54 31.22 10.33
CA SER A 347 30.41 31.56 11.75
C SER A 347 31.75 31.75 12.47
N ASN A 348 32.84 31.15 11.98
CA ASN A 348 34.18 31.30 12.55
C ASN A 348 34.93 32.54 12.01
N ASN A 349 34.40 33.19 10.98
CA ASN A 349 34.98 34.39 10.35
C ASN A 349 34.24 35.70 10.74
N LEU A 350 33.22 35.60 11.60
CA LEU A 350 32.48 36.69 12.24
C LEU A 350 32.85 36.70 13.73
#